data_AF-A0A091NSY0-F1
#
_entry.id   AF-A0A091NSY0-F1
#
_cell.length_a   1.000
_cell.length_b   1.000
_cell.length_c   1.000
_cell.angle_alpha   90.00
_cell.angle_beta   90.00
_cell.angle_gamma   90.00
#
_symmetry.space_group_name_H-M   'P 1'
#
loop_
_entity.id
_entity.type
_entity.pdbx_description
1 polymer ?
#
loop_
_entity_poly.entity_id
_entity_poly.type
_entity_poly.pdbx_seq_one_letter_code
_entity_poly.pdbx_strand_id
1 'polypeptide(L)'
;WSVHVPSDVTGELGKMVILPCTFTHPYKTFDRTLTAIWRIKEPYNGTVVFKCVSQSASELCKTAISYKNKYKLLGNPRHKDLSIRIDNLTWSDSERYFCRVELNGIRLHLIAAPRIINITVSSNRDRTFQARCTAEGEPAPTLTWTGPPYSNLTSTTSMNHRVTKELRYLTHDGKYTCTAVNSHGRAEGAVYFYKFKASNSSFFLVLIFAPLGIKVLVLLVILS
;
A
#
# COMPACT_ATOMS: atom_id res chain seq x y z
N TRP A 1 -1.22 30.05 0.56
CA TRP A 1 -2.03 30.33 -0.65
C TRP A 1 -3.37 30.84 -0.16
N SER A 2 -3.97 31.78 -0.87
CA SER A 2 -5.21 32.47 -0.48
C SER A 2 -6.03 32.78 -1.72
N VAL A 3 -7.34 32.91 -1.56
CA VAL A 3 -8.26 33.38 -2.60
C VAL A 3 -8.74 34.78 -2.21
N HIS A 4 -8.74 35.70 -3.16
CA HIS A 4 -9.15 37.09 -2.99
C HIS A 4 -10.39 37.35 -3.85
N VAL A 5 -11.48 37.71 -3.18
CA VAL A 5 -12.76 38.11 -3.77
C VAL A 5 -13.25 39.37 -3.04
N PRO A 6 -13.99 40.27 -3.71
CA PRO A 6 -14.65 41.38 -3.03
C PRO A 6 -15.73 40.89 -2.06
N SER A 7 -16.15 41.72 -1.10
CA SER A 7 -17.26 41.38 -0.19
C SER A 7 -18.59 41.28 -0.93
N ASP A 8 -18.81 42.20 -1.87
CA ASP A 8 -20.06 42.34 -2.62
C ASP A 8 -19.78 42.80 -4.05
N VAL A 9 -20.68 42.43 -4.96
CA VAL A 9 -20.72 42.90 -6.33
C VAL A 9 -22.18 43.19 -6.68
N THR A 10 -22.46 44.37 -7.23
CA THR A 10 -23.80 44.76 -7.66
C THR A 10 -23.96 44.56 -9.16
N GLY A 11 -25.08 43.95 -9.57
CA GLY A 11 -25.45 43.78 -10.97
C GLY A 11 -26.87 44.27 -11.23
N GLU A 12 -27.13 44.68 -12.46
CA GLU A 12 -28.45 45.13 -12.91
C GLU A 12 -29.21 44.00 -13.63
N LEU A 13 -30.51 43.90 -13.39
CA LEU A 13 -31.37 42.88 -14.00
C LEU A 13 -31.25 42.91 -15.54
N GLY A 14 -31.07 41.74 -16.17
CA GLY A 14 -30.90 41.58 -17.61
C GLY A 14 -29.52 41.98 -18.15
N LYS A 15 -28.65 42.61 -17.35
CA LYS A 15 -27.28 42.96 -17.74
C LYS A 15 -26.29 41.84 -17.41
N MET A 16 -25.05 42.01 -17.87
CA MET A 16 -23.94 41.17 -17.43
C MET A 16 -23.26 41.74 -16.19
N VAL A 17 -22.65 40.87 -15.39
CA VAL A 17 -21.78 41.26 -14.27
C VAL A 17 -20.53 40.40 -14.26
N ILE A 18 -19.45 40.94 -13.69
CA ILE A 18 -18.19 40.22 -13.50
C ILE A 18 -18.05 39.92 -12.01
N LEU A 19 -17.76 38.66 -11.68
CA LEU A 19 -17.37 38.26 -10.34
C LEU A 19 -15.84 38.11 -10.30
N PRO A 20 -15.11 39.06 -9.66
CA PRO A 20 -13.66 38.98 -9.57
C PRO A 20 -13.22 37.87 -8.64
N CYS A 21 -12.20 37.11 -9.04
CA CYS A 21 -11.52 36.16 -8.15
C CYS A 21 -10.07 35.98 -8.56
N THR A 22 -9.15 36.26 -7.64
CA THR A 22 -7.72 35.98 -7.84
C THR A 22 -7.19 35.09 -6.73
N PHE A 23 -6.07 34.40 -6.94
CA PHE A 23 -5.47 33.58 -5.90
C PHE A 23 -3.95 33.73 -5.82
N THR A 24 -3.40 33.48 -4.64
CA THR A 24 -1.94 33.42 -4.44
C THR A 24 -1.51 31.96 -4.41
N HIS A 25 -0.31 31.66 -4.92
CA HIS A 25 0.29 30.34 -4.87
C HIS A 25 1.81 30.49 -4.67
N PRO A 26 2.46 29.66 -3.82
CA PRO A 26 3.88 29.80 -3.51
C PRO A 26 4.77 29.71 -4.75
N TYR A 27 4.38 28.89 -5.73
CA TYR A 27 5.12 28.79 -7.00
C TYR A 27 4.60 29.82 -8.00
N LYS A 28 5.53 30.53 -8.67
CA LYS A 28 5.22 31.53 -9.71
C LYS A 28 4.60 30.89 -10.95
N THR A 29 5.13 29.75 -11.37
CA THR A 29 4.62 28.91 -12.45
C THR A 29 4.33 27.52 -11.90
N PHE A 30 3.29 26.88 -12.42
CA PHE A 30 2.95 25.51 -12.08
C PHE A 30 2.42 24.81 -13.34
N ASP A 31 3.04 23.69 -13.68
CA ASP A 31 2.74 22.92 -14.90
C ASP A 31 1.75 21.77 -14.62
N ARG A 32 0.90 21.97 -13.59
CA ARG A 32 -0.08 20.97 -13.15
C ARG A 32 -1.47 21.32 -13.65
N THR A 33 -2.31 20.31 -13.78
CA THR A 33 -3.74 20.51 -14.04
C THR A 33 -4.36 21.33 -12.91
N LEU A 34 -5.12 22.33 -13.31
CA LEU A 34 -5.84 23.24 -12.43
C LEU A 34 -7.31 23.20 -12.81
N THR A 35 -8.17 23.15 -11.79
CA THR A 35 -9.61 23.25 -11.94
C THR A 35 -10.10 24.52 -11.25
N ALA A 36 -10.74 25.40 -12.02
CA ALA A 36 -11.42 26.58 -11.52
C ALA A 36 -12.89 26.24 -11.29
N ILE A 37 -13.43 26.56 -10.12
CA ILE A 37 -14.80 26.20 -9.73
C ILE A 37 -15.47 27.39 -9.08
N TRP A 38 -16.68 27.70 -9.52
CA TRP A 38 -17.59 28.60 -8.81
C TRP A 38 -18.80 27.83 -8.32
N ARG A 39 -19.12 28.01 -7.04
CA ARG A 39 -20.29 27.44 -6.37
C ARG A 39 -21.21 28.54 -5.85
N ILE A 40 -22.48 28.20 -5.71
CA ILE A 40 -23.46 29.03 -5.00
C ILE A 40 -23.89 28.35 -3.69
N LYS A 41 -24.43 29.13 -2.77
CA LYS A 41 -24.95 28.74 -1.44
C LYS A 41 -23.89 28.32 -0.43
N GLU A 42 -23.02 27.37 -0.79
CA GLU A 42 -21.98 26.85 0.11
C GLU A 42 -20.62 26.68 -0.58
N PRO A 43 -19.50 26.88 0.14
CA PRO A 43 -18.16 26.86 -0.44
C PRO A 43 -17.68 25.48 -0.90
N TYR A 44 -18.07 24.41 -0.20
CA TYR A 44 -17.56 23.06 -0.43
C TYR A 44 -18.61 22.12 -1.04
N ASN A 45 -19.83 22.16 -0.51
CA ASN A 45 -20.93 21.27 -0.91
C ASN A 45 -22.04 21.98 -1.70
N GLY A 46 -21.82 23.26 -2.04
CA GLY A 46 -22.76 24.06 -2.82
C GLY A 46 -22.85 23.64 -4.28
N THR A 47 -23.90 24.13 -4.96
CA THR A 47 -24.15 23.83 -6.37
C THR A 47 -23.07 24.45 -7.25
N VAL A 48 -22.41 23.64 -8.07
CA VAL A 48 -21.41 24.10 -9.03
C VAL A 48 -22.11 24.76 -10.22
N VAL A 49 -21.91 26.06 -10.40
CA VAL A 49 -22.50 26.84 -11.51
C VAL A 49 -21.53 27.03 -12.67
N PHE A 50 -20.24 27.01 -12.38
CA PHE A 50 -19.18 27.08 -13.39
C PHE A 50 -17.99 26.20 -13.00
N LYS A 51 -17.45 25.48 -13.97
CA LYS A 51 -16.24 24.68 -13.82
C LYS A 51 -15.44 24.69 -15.11
N CYS A 52 -14.16 24.96 -15.03
CA CYS A 52 -13.24 24.77 -16.15
C CYS A 52 -11.95 24.08 -15.70
N VAL A 53 -11.31 23.37 -16.62
CA VAL A 53 -10.08 22.62 -16.38
C VAL A 53 -9.00 23.10 -17.35
N SER A 54 -7.89 23.59 -16.80
CA SER A 54 -6.68 23.91 -17.56
C SER A 54 -5.65 22.80 -17.35
N GLN A 55 -5.22 22.17 -18.44
CA GLN A 55 -4.25 21.07 -18.43
C GLN A 55 -2.82 21.60 -18.58
N SER A 56 -1.91 21.18 -17.70
CA SER A 56 -0.47 21.56 -17.76
C SER A 56 -0.27 23.07 -18.00
N ALA A 57 0.69 23.53 -18.80
CA ALA A 57 0.91 24.94 -19.10
C ALA A 57 -0.11 25.58 -20.06
N SER A 58 -1.24 24.93 -20.34
CA SER A 58 -2.24 25.48 -21.27
C SER A 58 -2.86 26.77 -20.72
N GLU A 59 -2.72 27.85 -21.49
CA GLU A 59 -3.43 29.12 -21.27
C GLU A 59 -4.94 28.98 -21.47
N LEU A 60 -5.39 27.94 -22.19
CA LEU A 60 -6.81 27.65 -22.36
C LEU A 60 -7.35 26.86 -21.16
N CYS A 61 -8.48 27.32 -20.62
CA CYS A 61 -9.29 26.57 -19.67
C CYS A 61 -10.49 25.94 -20.39
N LYS A 62 -10.55 24.62 -20.47
CA LYS A 62 -11.69 23.90 -21.09
C LYS A 62 -12.87 23.91 -20.13
N THR A 63 -13.95 24.58 -20.52
CA THR A 63 -15.20 24.61 -19.73
C THR A 63 -15.81 23.22 -19.65
N ALA A 64 -15.99 22.73 -18.43
CA ALA A 64 -16.65 21.47 -18.13
C ALA A 64 -18.11 21.66 -17.70
N ILE A 65 -18.42 22.77 -17.02
CA ILE A 65 -19.76 23.11 -16.56
C ILE A 65 -19.98 24.61 -16.74
N SER A 66 -21.13 24.97 -17.33
CA SER A 66 -21.68 26.32 -17.29
C SER A 66 -23.21 26.22 -17.17
N TYR A 67 -23.73 26.43 -15.97
CA TYR A 67 -25.17 26.34 -15.71
C TYR A 67 -25.95 27.31 -16.60
N LYS A 68 -26.97 26.82 -17.31
CA LYS A 68 -27.77 27.58 -18.29
C LYS A 68 -26.93 28.32 -19.36
N ASN A 69 -25.68 27.91 -19.60
CA ASN A 69 -24.75 28.56 -20.55
C ASN A 69 -24.51 30.07 -20.33
N LYS A 70 -24.81 30.59 -19.14
CA LYS A 70 -24.66 32.03 -18.83
C LYS A 70 -23.34 32.41 -18.14
N TYR A 71 -22.54 31.43 -17.72
CA TYR A 71 -21.29 31.65 -17.00
C TYR A 71 -20.10 31.47 -17.94
N LYS A 72 -19.21 32.46 -17.99
CA LYS A 72 -18.03 32.44 -18.88
C LYS A 72 -16.79 32.83 -18.10
N LEU A 73 -15.69 32.11 -18.32
CA LEU A 73 -14.39 32.52 -17.81
C LEU A 73 -13.97 33.83 -18.50
N LEU A 74 -13.58 34.82 -17.70
CA LEU A 74 -13.00 36.08 -18.18
C LEU A 74 -11.49 36.13 -17.88
N GLY A 75 -11.11 35.70 -16.69
CA GLY A 75 -9.71 35.64 -16.26
C GLY A 75 -8.92 34.50 -16.88
N ASN A 76 -7.63 34.46 -16.57
CA ASN A 76 -6.75 33.35 -16.94
C ASN A 76 -6.24 32.63 -15.67
N PRO A 77 -6.64 31.36 -15.44
CA PRO A 77 -6.21 30.60 -14.27
C PRO A 77 -4.69 30.42 -14.14
N ARG A 78 -3.93 30.45 -15.25
CA ARG A 78 -2.46 30.44 -15.23
C ARG A 78 -1.88 31.74 -14.72
N HIS A 79 -2.56 32.84 -15.00
CA HIS A 79 -2.24 34.17 -14.49
C HIS A 79 -2.91 34.45 -13.13
N LYS A 80 -3.39 33.37 -12.46
CA LYS A 80 -4.02 33.40 -11.13
C LYS A 80 -5.33 34.18 -11.05
N ASP A 81 -6.01 34.30 -12.18
CA ASP A 81 -7.28 34.99 -12.31
C ASP A 81 -8.39 34.01 -12.72
N LEU A 82 -9.38 33.85 -11.85
CA LEU A 82 -10.52 32.96 -12.00
C LEU A 82 -11.82 33.75 -12.17
N SER A 83 -11.71 35.03 -12.50
CA SER A 83 -12.85 35.92 -12.66
C SER A 83 -13.78 35.40 -13.75
N ILE A 84 -15.08 35.41 -13.47
CA ILE A 84 -16.11 34.96 -14.40
C ILE A 84 -17.07 36.10 -14.74
N ARG A 85 -17.64 36.02 -15.93
CA ARG A 85 -18.77 36.83 -16.36
C ARG A 85 -20.05 36.00 -16.24
N ILE A 86 -21.09 36.63 -15.70
CA ILE A 86 -22.46 36.11 -15.69
C ILE A 86 -23.28 36.96 -16.66
N ASP A 87 -23.83 36.33 -17.70
CA ASP A 87 -24.66 36.99 -18.70
C ASP A 87 -26.15 36.98 -18.28
N ASN A 88 -26.90 38.03 -18.65
CA ASN A 88 -28.36 38.16 -18.48
C ASN A 88 -28.83 37.81 -17.05
N LEU A 89 -28.55 38.70 -16.11
CA LEU A 89 -28.92 38.53 -14.70
C LEU A 89 -30.44 38.44 -14.49
N THR A 90 -30.82 37.58 -13.56
CA THR A 90 -32.19 37.33 -13.09
C THR A 90 -32.22 37.37 -11.57
N TRP A 91 -33.41 37.50 -10.98
CA TRP A 91 -33.57 37.46 -9.52
C TRP A 91 -33.01 36.19 -8.87
N SER A 92 -32.99 35.04 -9.57
CA SER A 92 -32.43 33.80 -9.03
C SER A 92 -30.90 33.77 -8.97
N ASP A 93 -30.20 34.75 -9.56
CA ASP A 93 -28.75 34.87 -9.47
C ASP A 93 -28.30 35.64 -8.21
N SER A 94 -29.23 36.18 -7.42
CA SER A 94 -28.94 36.86 -6.15
C SER A 94 -28.59 35.85 -5.05
N GLU A 95 -27.44 35.23 -5.20
CA GLU A 95 -26.94 34.15 -4.35
C GLU A 95 -25.54 34.47 -3.84
N ARG A 96 -25.11 33.74 -2.79
CA ARG A 96 -23.73 33.82 -2.32
C ARG A 96 -22.81 32.97 -3.18
N TYR A 97 -21.85 33.59 -3.85
CA TYR A 97 -20.90 32.93 -4.73
C TYR A 97 -19.57 32.61 -4.03
N PHE A 98 -19.03 31.43 -4.32
CA PHE A 98 -17.77 30.94 -3.75
C PHE A 98 -16.82 30.53 -4.87
N CYS A 99 -15.69 31.22 -4.96
CA CYS A 99 -14.61 30.88 -5.88
C CYS A 99 -13.67 29.87 -5.25
N ARG A 100 -13.29 28.84 -6.01
CA ARG A 100 -12.34 27.82 -5.58
C ARG A 100 -11.43 27.41 -6.72
N VAL A 101 -10.16 27.21 -6.37
CA VAL A 101 -9.16 26.55 -7.23
C VAL A 101 -8.81 25.20 -6.63
N GLU A 102 -8.77 24.17 -7.47
CA GLU A 102 -8.29 22.85 -7.11
C GLU A 102 -7.11 22.51 -8.00
N LEU A 103 -5.98 22.18 -7.37
CA LEU A 103 -4.79 21.64 -8.02
C LEU A 103 -4.82 20.13 -7.87
N ASN A 104 -4.24 19.40 -8.83
CA ASN A 104 -4.06 17.95 -8.67
C ASN A 104 -3.38 17.63 -7.32
N GLY A 105 -3.99 16.71 -6.57
CA GLY A 105 -3.44 16.24 -5.31
C GLY A 105 -2.07 15.58 -5.49
N ILE A 106 -1.35 15.43 -4.37
CA ILE A 106 -0.09 14.70 -4.32
C ILE A 106 -0.39 13.29 -3.83
N ARG A 107 0.08 12.28 -4.55
CA ARG A 107 0.06 10.90 -4.07
C ARG A 107 1.34 10.63 -3.28
N LEU A 108 1.21 10.30 -2.01
CA LEU A 108 2.33 9.84 -1.20
C LEU A 108 2.61 8.38 -1.53
N HIS A 109 3.84 8.10 -1.96
CA HIS A 109 4.34 6.74 -2.12
C HIS A 109 5.30 6.45 -0.96
N LEU A 110 5.00 5.43 -0.18
CA LEU A 110 5.88 4.97 0.89
C LEU A 110 6.86 3.95 0.30
N ILE A 111 8.12 4.06 0.71
CA ILE A 111 9.14 3.05 0.45
C ILE A 111 9.64 2.51 1.78
N ALA A 112 9.98 1.22 1.82
CA ALA A 112 10.46 0.56 3.02
C ALA A 112 11.44 -0.54 2.67
N ALA A 113 12.61 -0.52 3.32
CA ALA A 113 13.52 -1.66 3.32
C ALA A 113 12.81 -2.89 3.92
N PRO A 114 13.21 -4.12 3.57
CA PRO A 114 12.52 -5.32 4.01
C PRO A 114 12.62 -5.49 5.52
N ARG A 115 11.56 -5.98 6.15
CA ARG A 115 11.53 -6.37 7.56
C ARG A 115 10.91 -7.74 7.70
N ILE A 116 11.63 -8.69 8.29
CA ILE A 116 11.08 -10.00 8.63
C ILE A 116 10.27 -9.84 9.91
N ILE A 117 9.00 -10.20 9.82
CA ILE A 117 8.00 -9.98 10.87
C ILE A 117 7.49 -11.28 11.47
N ASN A 118 7.70 -12.41 10.77
CA ASN A 118 7.38 -13.72 11.31
C ASN A 118 8.27 -14.78 10.68
N ILE A 119 8.85 -15.65 11.50
CA ILE A 119 9.57 -16.84 11.07
C ILE A 119 9.23 -18.00 12.01
N THR A 120 8.65 -19.06 11.47
CA THR A 120 8.13 -20.19 12.26
C THR A 120 8.49 -21.52 11.65
N VAL A 121 8.61 -22.54 12.49
CA VAL A 121 8.68 -23.95 12.09
C VAL A 121 7.41 -24.64 12.59
N SER A 122 6.75 -25.42 11.73
CA SER A 122 5.57 -26.21 12.08
C SER A 122 5.70 -27.66 11.62
N SER A 123 5.06 -28.57 12.34
CA SER A 123 4.94 -29.98 11.93
C SER A 123 3.64 -30.20 11.16
N ASN A 124 3.71 -30.97 10.09
CA ASN A 124 2.57 -31.47 9.34
C ASN A 124 2.09 -32.82 9.89
N ARG A 125 0.88 -33.24 9.48
CA ARG A 125 0.23 -34.49 9.94
C ARG A 125 1.02 -35.75 9.57
N ASP A 126 1.83 -35.67 8.54
CA ASP A 126 2.74 -36.72 8.04
C ASP A 126 4.09 -36.75 8.78
N ARG A 127 4.22 -36.04 9.92
CA ARG A 127 5.48 -35.90 10.69
C ARG A 127 6.61 -35.25 9.88
N THR A 128 6.28 -34.51 8.82
CA THR A 128 7.23 -33.64 8.13
C THR A 128 7.23 -32.26 8.80
N PHE A 129 8.34 -31.54 8.68
CA PHE A 129 8.49 -30.22 9.24
C PHE A 129 8.66 -29.21 8.12
N GLN A 130 8.02 -28.05 8.26
CA GLN A 130 8.08 -26.95 7.31
C GLN A 130 8.47 -25.66 8.01
N ALA A 131 9.17 -24.78 7.31
CA ALA A 131 9.50 -23.44 7.78
C ALA A 131 8.74 -22.40 6.96
N ARG A 132 8.24 -21.36 7.62
CA ARG A 132 7.53 -20.25 6.99
C ARG A 132 8.12 -18.94 7.43
N CYS A 133 8.48 -18.11 6.46
CA CYS A 133 9.02 -16.77 6.67
C CYS A 133 8.10 -15.75 6.02
N THR A 134 7.73 -14.72 6.76
CA THR A 134 6.95 -13.59 6.26
C THR A 134 7.77 -12.32 6.47
N ALA A 135 7.93 -11.55 5.40
CA ALA A 135 8.53 -10.22 5.44
C ALA A 135 7.59 -9.19 4.82
N GLU A 136 7.76 -7.94 5.25
CA GLU A 136 7.13 -6.78 4.64
C GLU A 136 8.17 -5.85 4.02
N GLY A 137 7.78 -5.07 3.03
CA GLY A 137 8.63 -4.09 2.37
C GLY A 137 7.96 -3.50 1.15
N GLU A 138 8.43 -2.33 0.72
CA GLU A 138 7.96 -1.66 -0.49
C GLU A 138 9.16 -1.06 -1.25
N PRO A 139 9.50 -1.56 -2.46
CA PRO A 139 8.82 -2.63 -3.20
C PRO A 139 8.80 -3.98 -2.49
N ALA A 140 7.82 -4.82 -2.84
CA ALA A 140 7.63 -6.15 -2.24
C ALA A 140 8.95 -6.96 -2.27
N PRO A 141 9.42 -7.48 -1.12
CA PRO A 141 10.73 -8.11 -1.06
C PRO A 141 10.74 -9.51 -1.66
N THR A 142 11.85 -9.87 -2.30
CA THR A 142 12.11 -11.26 -2.71
C THR A 142 12.64 -12.03 -1.51
N LEU A 143 11.99 -13.17 -1.21
CA LEU A 143 12.40 -14.06 -0.13
C LEU A 143 13.23 -15.24 -0.65
N THR A 144 14.31 -15.58 0.04
CA THR A 144 15.14 -16.76 -0.21
C THR A 144 15.45 -17.51 1.08
N TRP A 145 15.45 -18.83 1.02
CA TRP A 145 15.88 -19.68 2.13
C TRP A 145 17.28 -20.21 1.82
N THR A 146 18.14 -20.27 2.83
CA THR A 146 19.49 -20.86 2.78
C THR A 146 19.69 -21.74 4.02
N GLY A 147 20.53 -22.78 3.93
CA GLY A 147 20.74 -23.70 5.04
C GLY A 147 21.28 -25.06 4.58
N PRO A 148 21.26 -26.07 5.48
CA PRO A 148 21.57 -27.47 5.17
C PRO A 148 20.79 -27.96 3.94
N PRO A 149 21.20 -29.07 3.28
CA PRO A 149 20.55 -29.55 2.06
C PRO A 149 19.03 -29.62 2.23
N TYR A 150 18.34 -28.75 1.50
CA TYR A 150 16.90 -28.55 1.65
C TYR A 150 16.19 -28.85 0.33
N SER A 151 14.92 -29.21 0.42
CA SER A 151 14.11 -29.44 -0.78
C SER A 151 13.89 -28.13 -1.53
N ASN A 152 14.07 -28.11 -2.86
CA ASN A 152 13.77 -26.93 -3.69
C ASN A 152 12.27 -26.60 -3.76
N LEU A 153 11.42 -27.36 -3.07
CA LEU A 153 9.97 -27.18 -3.07
C LEU A 153 9.59 -26.05 -2.10
N THR A 154 9.50 -24.84 -2.66
CA THR A 154 9.08 -23.64 -1.94
C THR A 154 7.77 -23.10 -2.52
N SER A 155 6.95 -22.50 -1.66
CA SER A 155 5.75 -21.76 -2.08
C SER A 155 5.92 -20.30 -1.67
N THR A 156 5.58 -19.38 -2.58
CA THR A 156 5.62 -17.94 -2.29
C THR A 156 4.22 -17.38 -2.48
N THR A 157 3.72 -16.71 -1.45
CA THR A 157 2.49 -15.92 -1.52
C THR A 157 2.82 -14.45 -1.31
N SER A 158 2.27 -13.59 -2.16
CA SER A 158 2.46 -12.14 -2.08
C SER A 158 1.10 -11.48 -1.96
N MET A 159 0.92 -10.67 -0.92
CA MET A 159 -0.32 -9.94 -0.66
C MET A 159 0.03 -8.54 -0.14
N ASN A 160 -0.28 -7.51 -0.93
CA ASN A 160 0.08 -6.12 -0.65
C ASN A 160 1.61 -5.98 -0.40
N HIS A 161 1.99 -5.31 0.68
CA HIS A 161 3.39 -5.10 1.09
C HIS A 161 4.01 -6.31 1.82
N ARG A 162 3.38 -7.49 1.78
CA ARG A 162 3.81 -8.68 2.54
C ARG A 162 4.04 -9.86 1.62
N VAL A 163 5.20 -10.49 1.78
CA VAL A 163 5.59 -11.70 1.07
C VAL A 163 5.83 -12.80 2.09
N THR A 164 5.27 -13.97 1.86
CA THR A 164 5.50 -15.17 2.66
C THR A 164 6.11 -16.24 1.79
N LYS A 165 7.22 -16.83 2.26
CA LYS A 165 7.88 -17.96 1.61
C LYS A 165 7.95 -19.13 2.55
N GLU A 166 7.40 -20.23 2.09
CA GLU A 166 7.36 -21.51 2.79
C GLU A 166 8.38 -22.46 2.19
N LEU A 167 9.12 -23.14 3.07
CA LEU A 167 10.01 -24.24 2.79
C LEU A 167 9.34 -25.52 3.31
N ARG A 168 8.88 -26.38 2.40
CA ARG A 168 7.93 -27.47 2.73
C ARG A 168 8.54 -28.62 3.51
N TYR A 169 9.83 -28.90 3.33
CA TYR A 169 10.51 -30.01 4.00
C TYR A 169 11.85 -29.58 4.59
N LEU A 170 11.94 -29.64 5.92
CA LEU A 170 13.17 -29.59 6.69
C LEU A 170 13.65 -31.02 6.93
N THR A 171 14.74 -31.40 6.27
CA THR A 171 15.25 -32.79 6.24
C THR A 171 16.50 -32.99 7.08
N HIS A 172 17.26 -31.93 7.35
CA HIS A 172 18.56 -31.99 8.01
C HIS A 172 18.61 -31.03 9.17
N ASP A 173 19.30 -31.45 10.23
CA ASP A 173 19.50 -30.60 11.40
C ASP A 173 20.41 -29.41 11.03
N GLY A 174 20.07 -28.22 11.51
CA GLY A 174 20.89 -27.03 11.33
C GLY A 174 20.11 -25.72 11.24
N LYS A 175 20.84 -24.67 10.83
CA LYS A 175 20.33 -23.30 10.73
C LYS A 175 19.73 -23.03 9.36
N TYR A 176 18.44 -22.75 9.32
CA TYR A 176 17.72 -22.31 8.12
C TYR A 176 17.51 -20.80 8.18
N THR A 177 18.07 -20.07 7.21
CA THR A 177 18.06 -18.61 7.16
C THR A 177 17.17 -18.13 6.03
N CYS A 178 16.14 -17.34 6.37
CA CYS A 178 15.34 -16.59 5.43
C CYS A 178 15.98 -15.22 5.20
N THR A 179 16.22 -14.88 3.94
CA THR A 179 16.70 -13.57 3.50
C THR A 179 15.59 -12.87 2.73
N ALA A 180 15.29 -11.62 3.09
CA ALA A 180 14.38 -10.74 2.39
C ALA A 180 15.16 -9.59 1.74
N VAL A 181 15.00 -9.38 0.43
CA VAL A 181 15.73 -8.33 -0.32
C VAL A 181 14.78 -7.52 -1.19
N ASN A 182 14.95 -6.19 -1.17
CA ASN A 182 14.39 -5.30 -2.19
C ASN A 182 15.43 -4.24 -2.59
N SER A 183 15.04 -3.30 -3.46
CA SER A 183 15.91 -2.21 -3.93
C SER A 183 16.40 -1.26 -2.83
N HIS A 184 15.80 -1.32 -1.63
CA HIS A 184 16.08 -0.41 -0.51
C HIS A 184 16.79 -1.09 0.65
N GLY A 185 16.99 -2.41 0.63
CA GLY A 185 17.77 -3.08 1.66
C GLY A 185 17.57 -4.59 1.73
N ARG A 186 18.05 -5.13 2.85
CA ARG A 186 18.08 -6.57 3.14
C ARG A 186 17.78 -6.81 4.62
N ALA A 187 16.98 -7.84 4.90
CA ALA A 187 16.78 -8.36 6.24
C ALA A 187 16.97 -9.87 6.27
N GLU A 188 17.46 -10.39 7.39
CA GLU A 188 17.71 -11.82 7.58
C GLU A 188 17.14 -12.29 8.91
N GLY A 189 16.60 -13.50 8.91
CA GLY A 189 16.05 -14.17 10.09
C GLY A 189 16.31 -15.66 9.99
N ALA A 190 16.62 -16.31 11.10
CA ALA A 190 16.98 -17.72 11.10
C ALA A 190 16.13 -18.52 12.10
N VAL A 191 15.86 -19.77 11.73
CA VAL A 191 15.30 -20.80 12.62
C VAL A 191 16.25 -21.98 12.66
N TYR A 192 16.33 -22.63 13.82
CA TYR A 192 17.13 -23.83 14.01
C TYR A 192 16.20 -25.03 14.06
N PHE A 193 16.53 -26.06 13.29
CA PHE A 193 15.78 -27.31 13.25
C PHE A 193 16.67 -28.46 13.73
N TYR A 194 16.15 -29.26 14.65
CA TYR A 194 16.81 -30.45 15.18
C TYR A 194 15.77 -31.57 15.36
N LYS A 195 15.95 -32.69 14.67
CA LYS A 195 15.04 -33.84 14.74
C LYS A 195 15.52 -34.84 15.79
N PHE A 196 14.86 -34.87 16.94
CA PHE A 196 15.16 -35.88 17.97
C PHE A 196 14.78 -37.29 17.46
N LYS A 197 15.78 -38.18 17.34
CA LYS A 197 15.55 -39.60 17.07
C LYS A 197 15.55 -40.33 18.42
N ALA A 198 14.40 -40.82 18.85
CA ALA A 198 14.34 -41.71 20.00
C ALA A 198 15.18 -42.95 19.72
N SER A 199 16.11 -43.27 20.61
CA SER A 199 16.89 -44.51 20.53
C SER A 199 15.94 -45.71 20.54
N ASN A 200 16.13 -46.64 19.61
CA ASN A 200 15.34 -47.87 19.56
C ASN A 200 15.60 -48.67 20.84
N SER A 201 14.66 -48.59 21.79
CA SER A 201 14.65 -49.35 23.06
C SER A 201 14.87 -50.86 22.85
N SER A 202 14.52 -51.37 21.66
CA SER A 202 14.76 -52.75 21.24
C SER A 202 16.22 -53.19 21.40
N PHE A 203 17.21 -52.35 21.09
CA PHE A 203 18.62 -52.70 21.29
C PHE A 203 18.99 -52.86 22.77
N PHE A 204 18.41 -52.04 23.64
CA PHE A 204 18.62 -52.13 25.09
C PHE A 204 17.92 -53.35 25.69
N LEU A 205 16.71 -53.69 25.22
CA LEU A 205 16.00 -54.89 25.66
C LEU A 205 16.74 -56.17 25.21
N VAL A 206 17.24 -56.22 23.98
CA VAL A 206 18.03 -57.37 23.49
C VAL A 206 19.31 -57.58 24.32
N LEU A 207 20.02 -56.49 24.68
CA LEU A 207 21.21 -56.57 25.54
C LEU A 207 20.91 -57.09 26.95
N ILE A 208 19.70 -56.83 27.50
CA ILE A 208 19.29 -57.32 28.82
C ILE A 208 18.82 -58.78 28.77
N PHE A 209 17.98 -59.14 27.78
CA PHE A 209 17.34 -60.46 27.75
C PHE A 209 18.21 -61.56 27.15
N ALA A 210 19.14 -61.25 26.24
CA ALA A 210 20.05 -62.25 25.67
C ALA A 210 20.94 -62.96 26.72
N PRO A 211 21.63 -62.27 27.66
CA PRO A 211 22.44 -62.95 28.67
C PRO A 211 21.60 -63.73 29.68
N LEU A 212 20.37 -63.27 29.98
CA LEU A 212 19.43 -64.00 30.84
C LEU A 212 18.98 -65.31 30.17
N GLY A 213 18.65 -65.27 28.89
CA GLY A 213 18.30 -66.46 28.11
C GLY A 213 19.44 -67.48 28.02
N ILE A 214 20.67 -67.01 27.79
CA ILE A 214 21.87 -67.87 27.77
C ILE A 214 22.10 -68.52 29.15
N LYS A 215 21.96 -67.77 30.25
CA LYS A 215 22.10 -68.33 31.60
C LYS A 215 21.07 -69.43 31.91
N VAL A 216 19.82 -69.23 31.50
CA VAL A 216 18.75 -70.25 31.69
C VAL A 216 19.07 -71.51 30.88
N LEU A 217 19.52 -71.36 29.65
CA LEU A 217 19.89 -72.50 28.80
C LEU A 217 21.04 -73.32 29.39
N VAL A 218 22.09 -72.64 29.89
CA VAL A 218 23.23 -73.29 30.55
C VAL A 218 22.77 -74.03 31.82
N LEU A 219 21.89 -73.43 32.61
CA LEU A 219 21.33 -74.06 33.82
C LEU A 219 20.55 -75.34 33.49
N LEU A 220 19.74 -75.32 32.42
CA LEU A 220 18.98 -76.49 31.98
C LEU A 220 19.88 -77.64 31.52
N VAL A 221 20.99 -77.33 30.84
CA VAL A 221 21.99 -78.33 30.41
C VAL A 221 22.76 -78.93 31.58
N ILE A 222 23.00 -78.16 32.66
CA ILE A 222 23.66 -78.66 33.88
C ILE A 222 22.72 -79.57 34.70
N LEU A 223 21.41 -79.34 34.61
CA LEU A 223 20.37 -80.05 35.37
C LEU A 223 19.83 -81.32 34.67
N SER A 224 20.24 -81.57 33.42
CA SER A 224 19.89 -82.75 32.61
C SER A 224 21.02 -83.78 32.58
#